data_AF-A0A672KH83-F1
#
_entry.id   AF-A0A672KH83-F1
#
_cell.length_a   1.000
_cell.length_b   1.000
_cell.length_c   1.000
_cell.angle_alpha   90.00
_cell.angle_beta   90.00
_cell.angle_gamma   90.00
#
_symmetry.space_group_name_H-M   'P 1'
#
loop_
_entity.id
_entity.type
_entity.pdbx_description
1 polymer ?
#
loop_
_entity_poly.entity_id
_entity_poly.type
_entity_poly.pdbx_seq_one_letter_code
_entity_poly.pdbx_strand_id
1 'polypeptide(L)'
;MQLIECRAQLEHWQGVARICELGKQEELQELQKQCDQEIQSLQEALRETVAQYDARISVLLSERAQWRRATSPKETKGISKKGKVEGTSPPQGADQEGSGSDSDPLELLAETSDAETTGLMMDYFPQHCDSASLSSFSLDTPSLPRHPPPQDDTASLVSTGTLVPEAIYLPPPGHRLVTHSDWDKLQAQLVELQEEVTELQKQKAELERELDVQSTETQKELSVLQSQVQTSETFLQDLQKSFSQSQNAVQSRLADLSYSQKRVCNELSKLKGEDTDVDENSLPPHSPTLEAAHCEERLRIEIVNLQEQLETCTEESEILEVKLASLTVATDRIRVQKEKLEAELQECRVEVQGLRVALSHLQKENKSHIQEKAALQQQCLECRSQVISLRSQLDTSQAVQKDFVQLSQSLQVKLEQIRQAESLNQVKHILGEELEDTDLAADAT
;
A
#
# COMPACT_ATOMS: atom_id res chain seq x y z
N MET A 1 51.84 -23.67 -46.50
CA MET A 1 50.42 -24.03 -46.31
C MET A 1 49.97 -23.70 -44.89
N GLN A 2 50.44 -24.40 -43.85
CA GLN A 2 49.97 -24.23 -42.45
C GLN A 2 50.05 -22.80 -41.89
N LEU A 3 51.13 -22.05 -42.13
CA LEU A 3 51.26 -20.66 -41.65
C LEU A 3 50.23 -19.67 -42.22
N ILE A 4 49.78 -19.91 -43.47
CA ILE A 4 48.78 -19.06 -44.13
C ILE A 4 47.40 -19.33 -43.52
N GLU A 5 47.11 -20.59 -43.21
CA GLU A 5 45.87 -21.02 -42.57
C GLU A 5 45.78 -20.50 -41.13
N CYS A 6 46.86 -20.56 -40.35
CA CYS A 6 46.92 -19.95 -39.01
C CYS A 6 46.71 -18.42 -39.06
N ARG A 7 47.26 -17.73 -40.06
CA ARG A 7 47.06 -16.28 -40.24
C ARG A 7 45.60 -15.95 -40.57
N ALA A 8 44.96 -16.71 -41.45
CA ALA A 8 43.55 -16.54 -41.78
C ALA A 8 42.63 -16.78 -40.57
N GLN A 9 42.94 -17.78 -39.74
CA GLN A 9 42.20 -18.03 -38.49
C GLN A 9 42.35 -16.87 -37.49
N LEU A 10 43.55 -16.31 -37.34
CA LEU A 10 43.78 -15.13 -36.49
C LEU A 10 42.97 -13.92 -36.97
N GLU A 11 42.98 -13.63 -38.27
CA GLU A 11 42.21 -12.52 -38.85
C GLU A 11 40.70 -12.74 -38.67
N HIS A 12 40.22 -13.98 -38.80
CA HIS A 12 38.83 -14.34 -38.52
C HIS A 12 38.45 -14.10 -37.05
N TRP A 13 39.23 -14.61 -36.10
CA TRP A 13 38.98 -14.40 -34.67
C TRP A 13 39.07 -12.93 -34.25
N GLN A 14 39.99 -12.16 -34.86
CA GLN A 14 40.04 -10.70 -34.68
C GLN A 14 38.78 -10.00 -35.20
N GLY A 15 38.25 -10.43 -36.35
CA GLY A 15 36.98 -9.94 -36.88
C GLY A 15 35.80 -10.23 -35.96
N VAL A 16 35.70 -11.47 -35.47
CA VAL A 16 34.66 -11.89 -34.52
C VAL A 16 34.77 -11.10 -33.21
N ALA A 17 35.98 -10.92 -32.66
CA ALA A 17 36.19 -10.12 -31.45
C ALA A 17 35.72 -8.67 -31.63
N ARG A 18 36.05 -8.01 -32.76
CA ARG A 18 35.56 -6.66 -33.04
C ARG A 18 34.04 -6.58 -33.17
N ILE A 19 33.41 -7.55 -33.82
CA ILE A 19 31.94 -7.58 -33.94
C ILE A 19 31.31 -7.76 -32.56
N CYS A 20 31.87 -8.62 -31.71
CA CYS A 20 31.41 -8.77 -30.33
C CYS A 20 31.62 -7.49 -29.49
N GLU A 21 32.74 -6.79 -29.65
CA GLU A 21 33.00 -5.51 -28.99
C GLU A 21 32.01 -4.43 -29.44
N LEU A 22 31.76 -4.32 -30.75
CA LEU A 22 30.78 -3.38 -31.31
C LEU A 22 29.36 -3.72 -30.85
N GLY A 23 28.97 -5.00 -30.86
CA GLY A 23 27.65 -5.42 -30.38
C GLY A 23 27.43 -5.09 -28.90
N LYS A 24 28.42 -5.34 -28.04
CA LYS A 24 28.38 -4.90 -26.64
C LYS A 24 28.26 -3.39 -26.52
N GLN A 25 28.96 -2.63 -27.35
CA GLN A 25 28.92 -1.17 -27.32
C GLN A 25 27.57 -0.62 -27.79
N GLU A 26 26.94 -1.25 -28.78
CA GLU A 26 25.58 -0.95 -29.22
C GLU A 26 24.54 -1.25 -28.13
N GLU A 27 24.63 -2.42 -27.47
CA GLU A 27 23.76 -2.78 -26.35
C GLU A 27 23.90 -1.79 -25.18
N LEU A 28 25.13 -1.40 -24.83
CA LEU A 28 25.37 -0.39 -23.79
C LEU A 28 24.82 0.99 -24.17
N GLN A 29 24.95 1.39 -25.44
CA GLN A 29 24.37 2.64 -25.92
C GLN A 29 22.85 2.62 -25.89
N GLU A 30 22.23 1.50 -26.24
CA GLU A 30 20.78 1.36 -26.21
C GLU A 30 20.25 1.34 -24.78
N LEU A 31 20.92 0.64 -23.87
CA LEU A 31 20.62 0.67 -22.44
C LEU A 31 20.75 2.09 -21.86
N GLN A 32 21.82 2.81 -22.23
CA GLN A 32 22.01 4.20 -21.82
C GLN A 32 20.86 5.09 -22.29
N LYS A 33 20.44 4.97 -23.56
CA LYS A 33 19.29 5.72 -24.09
C LYS A 33 18.00 5.38 -23.36
N GLN A 34 17.77 4.12 -23.02
CA GLN A 34 16.59 3.69 -22.27
C GLN A 34 16.58 4.32 -20.87
N CYS A 35 17.72 4.26 -20.16
CA CYS A 35 17.85 4.95 -18.87
C CYS A 35 17.61 6.46 -18.99
N ASP A 36 18.17 7.12 -20.00
CA ASP A 36 17.97 8.55 -20.23
C ASP A 36 16.49 8.89 -20.53
N GLN A 37 15.79 8.04 -21.28
CA GLN A 37 14.35 8.20 -21.57
C GLN A 37 13.49 7.99 -20.33
N GLU A 38 13.79 6.98 -19.51
CA GLU A 38 13.09 6.73 -18.24
C GLU A 38 13.27 7.91 -17.28
N ILE A 39 14.50 8.43 -17.16
CA ILE A 39 14.79 9.62 -16.35
C ILE A 39 13.97 10.82 -16.84
N GLN A 40 13.90 11.06 -18.16
CA GLN A 40 13.10 12.15 -18.72
C GLN A 40 11.61 11.98 -18.45
N SER A 41 11.08 10.77 -18.64
CA SER A 41 9.68 10.43 -18.35
C SER A 41 9.34 10.67 -16.87
N LEU A 42 10.18 10.21 -15.95
CA LEU A 42 10.01 10.43 -14.51
C LEU A 42 10.08 11.91 -14.14
N GLN A 43 11.00 12.66 -14.75
CA GLN A 43 11.09 14.12 -14.55
C GLN A 43 9.84 14.85 -15.05
N GLU A 44 9.24 14.40 -16.16
CA GLU A 44 7.98 14.93 -16.69
C GLU A 44 6.81 14.64 -15.77
N ALA A 45 6.67 13.40 -15.29
CA ALA A 45 5.66 13.03 -14.32
C ALA A 45 5.78 13.85 -13.02
N LEU A 46 7.00 14.01 -12.50
CA LEU A 46 7.25 14.84 -11.32
C LEU A 46 6.85 16.31 -11.59
N ARG A 47 7.22 16.87 -12.75
CA ARG A 47 6.85 18.23 -13.13
C ARG A 47 5.34 18.41 -13.23
N GLU A 48 4.62 17.42 -13.75
CA GLU A 48 3.18 17.43 -13.85
C GLU A 48 2.53 17.37 -12.45
N THR A 49 2.99 16.50 -11.56
CA THR A 49 2.48 16.44 -10.18
C THR A 49 2.70 17.76 -9.43
N VAL A 50 3.88 18.39 -9.57
CA VAL A 50 4.14 19.72 -9.01
C VAL A 50 3.16 20.76 -9.58
N ALA A 51 2.94 20.77 -10.90
CA ALA A 51 1.99 21.68 -11.52
C ALA A 51 0.54 21.45 -11.04
N GLN A 52 0.14 20.20 -10.80
CA GLN A 52 -1.16 19.86 -10.23
C GLN A 52 -1.31 20.38 -8.78
N TYR A 53 -0.28 20.21 -7.95
CA TYR A 53 -0.27 20.77 -6.60
C TYR A 53 -0.32 22.29 -6.60
N ASP A 54 0.46 22.96 -7.47
CA ASP A 54 0.44 24.42 -7.62
C ASP A 54 -0.94 24.95 -8.05
N ALA A 55 -1.62 24.23 -8.95
CA ALA A 55 -2.99 24.55 -9.35
C ALA A 55 -3.97 24.41 -8.18
N ARG A 56 -3.86 23.33 -7.40
CA ARG A 56 -4.72 23.11 -6.22
C ARG A 56 -4.48 24.16 -5.13
N ILE A 57 -3.22 24.52 -4.87
CA ILE A 57 -2.86 25.61 -3.97
C ILE A 57 -3.46 26.93 -4.48
N SER A 58 -3.36 27.21 -5.78
CA SER A 58 -3.94 28.42 -6.39
C SER A 58 -5.46 28.50 -6.21
N VAL A 59 -6.17 27.38 -6.36
CA VAL A 59 -7.62 27.30 -6.12
C VAL A 59 -7.93 27.60 -4.65
N LEU A 60 -7.26 26.94 -3.71
CA LEU A 60 -7.47 27.16 -2.27
C LEU A 60 -7.17 28.61 -1.85
N LEU A 61 -6.10 29.21 -2.39
CA LEU A 61 -5.78 30.62 -2.16
C LEU A 61 -6.87 31.55 -2.73
N SER A 62 -7.41 31.22 -3.90
CA SER A 62 -8.51 31.97 -4.52
C SER A 62 -9.81 31.86 -3.72
N GLU A 63 -10.14 30.68 -3.20
CA GLU A 63 -11.28 30.45 -2.32
C GLU A 63 -11.11 31.24 -1.02
N ARG A 64 -9.93 31.20 -0.39
CA ARG A 64 -9.63 32.01 0.81
C ARG A 64 -9.75 33.51 0.54
N ALA A 65 -9.35 33.99 -0.65
CA ALA A 65 -9.53 35.37 -1.05
C ALA A 65 -11.00 35.74 -1.35
N GLN A 66 -11.79 34.80 -1.87
CA GLN A 66 -13.24 34.95 -2.03
C GLN A 66 -13.94 35.00 -0.67
N TRP A 67 -13.61 34.11 0.27
CA TRP A 67 -14.11 34.14 1.64
C TRP A 67 -13.81 35.46 2.32
N ARG A 68 -12.56 35.96 2.26
CA ARG A 68 -12.20 37.27 2.80
C ARG A 68 -13.00 38.42 2.17
N ARG A 69 -13.32 38.35 0.87
CA ARG A 69 -14.18 39.35 0.20
C ARG A 69 -15.64 39.22 0.61
N ALA A 70 -16.13 38.00 0.83
CA ALA A 70 -17.50 37.74 1.28
C ALA A 70 -17.74 38.15 2.74
N THR A 71 -16.71 38.10 3.59
CA THR A 71 -16.80 38.49 5.02
C THR A 71 -16.50 39.98 5.27
N SER A 72 -16.25 40.79 4.24
CA SER A 72 -16.08 42.24 4.40
C SER A 72 -17.45 42.94 4.46
N PRO A 73 -17.80 43.62 5.56
CA PRO A 73 -18.96 44.50 5.58
C PRO A 73 -18.73 45.64 4.58
N LYS A 74 -19.71 45.91 3.72
CA LYS A 74 -19.74 47.15 2.92
C LYS A 74 -19.98 48.30 3.89
N GLU A 75 -18.91 48.89 4.42
CA GLU A 75 -19.01 50.22 5.02
C GLU A 75 -19.16 51.27 3.92
N THR A 76 -20.12 52.15 4.21
CA THR A 76 -20.60 53.28 3.45
C THR A 76 -19.49 54.28 3.10
N LYS A 77 -19.57 54.84 1.89
CA LYS A 77 -18.77 55.99 1.49
C LYS A 77 -19.01 57.16 2.46
N GLY A 78 -17.93 57.65 3.08
CA GLY A 78 -17.92 58.88 3.86
C GLY A 78 -16.51 59.47 4.03
N ILE A 79 -16.11 60.31 3.07
CA ILE A 79 -15.36 61.59 3.24
C ILE A 79 -14.06 61.57 4.09
N SER A 80 -12.93 61.66 3.37
CA SER A 80 -11.73 62.50 3.60
C SER A 80 -11.25 62.82 5.04
N LYS A 81 -10.00 62.42 5.37
CA LYS A 81 -8.89 63.35 5.71
C LYS A 81 -7.54 62.65 5.98
N LYS A 82 -6.57 63.01 5.13
CA LYS A 82 -5.13 63.25 5.37
C LYS A 82 -4.61 63.06 6.80
N GLY A 83 -3.58 62.21 6.97
CA GLY A 83 -2.78 62.12 8.19
C GLY A 83 -1.54 61.23 8.02
N LYS A 84 -0.41 61.85 7.71
CA LYS A 84 0.96 61.30 7.73
C LYS A 84 1.44 61.25 9.18
N VAL A 85 2.16 60.20 9.60
CA VAL A 85 3.28 60.23 10.59
C VAL A 85 3.90 58.82 10.71
N GLU A 86 5.24 58.80 10.68
CA GLU A 86 6.16 57.69 10.95
C GLU A 86 6.12 57.21 12.41
N GLY A 87 6.62 55.99 12.66
CA GLY A 87 7.46 55.76 13.83
C GLY A 87 7.21 54.50 14.67
N THR A 88 8.27 53.71 14.78
CA THR A 88 8.73 52.95 15.97
C THR A 88 8.04 51.64 16.39
N SER A 89 8.74 50.54 16.06
CA SER A 89 9.21 49.38 16.86
C SER A 89 8.51 48.90 18.16
N PRO A 90 8.65 47.59 18.49
CA PRO A 90 7.86 46.85 19.47
C PRO A 90 8.56 46.77 20.84
N PRO A 91 7.94 46.09 21.84
CA PRO A 91 8.70 45.49 22.92
C PRO A 91 8.53 43.97 23.04
N GLN A 92 9.69 43.34 23.26
CA GLN A 92 9.92 42.04 23.87
C GLN A 92 9.53 42.02 25.35
N GLY A 93 9.34 40.80 25.86
CA GLY A 93 9.53 40.36 27.25
C GLY A 93 9.03 38.92 27.36
N ALA A 94 9.88 37.87 27.41
CA ALA A 94 10.74 37.46 28.54
C ALA A 94 9.88 37.23 29.79
N ASP A 95 9.87 36.12 30.53
CA ASP A 95 10.60 34.86 30.62
C ASP A 95 9.69 33.95 31.48
N GLN A 96 9.83 32.62 31.44
CA GLN A 96 10.15 31.82 32.65
C GLN A 96 10.10 30.31 32.41
N GLU A 97 11.21 29.70 32.81
CA GLU A 97 11.54 28.28 32.88
C GLU A 97 10.90 27.56 34.09
N GLY A 98 10.98 26.22 34.08
CA GLY A 98 10.89 25.33 35.26
C GLY A 98 9.99 24.12 34.98
N SER A 99 10.48 22.94 34.58
CA SER A 99 11.35 21.95 35.25
C SER A 99 10.66 21.14 36.37
N GLY A 100 10.74 19.79 36.24
CA GLY A 100 10.30 18.75 37.18
C GLY A 100 9.41 17.72 36.48
N SER A 101 9.90 16.59 35.93
CA SER A 101 10.42 15.38 36.60
C SER A 101 9.56 14.95 37.80
N ASP A 102 8.74 13.91 37.64
CA ASP A 102 9.01 12.58 38.23
C ASP A 102 7.86 11.56 38.08
N SER A 103 8.29 10.30 37.87
CA SER A 103 7.69 9.05 38.37
C SER A 103 6.45 8.41 37.72
N ASP A 104 6.71 7.24 37.12
CA ASP A 104 5.82 6.07 37.02
C ASP A 104 5.20 5.66 38.38
N PRO A 105 4.08 4.93 38.35
CA PRO A 105 4.16 3.54 38.80
C PRO A 105 3.37 2.51 37.96
N LEU A 106 4.02 1.37 37.75
CA LEU A 106 3.44 0.04 37.46
C LEU A 106 2.27 -0.31 38.39
N GLU A 107 1.20 -0.92 37.85
CA GLU A 107 0.69 -2.23 38.30
C GLU A 107 -0.45 -2.78 37.42
N LEU A 108 -0.30 -4.08 37.09
CA LEU A 108 -1.33 -5.12 36.95
C LEU A 108 -2.40 -4.98 35.84
N LEU A 109 -2.29 -5.83 34.81
CA LEU A 109 -3.22 -6.96 34.62
C LEU A 109 -2.59 -7.99 33.65
N ALA A 110 -2.43 -9.21 34.17
CA ALA A 110 -1.92 -10.36 33.46
C ALA A 110 -3.02 -11.07 32.65
N GLU A 111 -2.58 -11.62 31.51
CA GLU A 111 -2.92 -12.91 30.91
C GLU A 111 -4.31 -13.53 31.17
N THR A 112 -5.03 -13.78 30.08
CA THR A 112 -5.72 -15.06 29.87
C THR A 112 -5.52 -15.52 28.44
N SER A 113 -4.58 -16.44 28.25
CA SER A 113 -4.58 -17.41 27.16
C SER A 113 -5.66 -18.46 27.41
N ASP A 114 -6.39 -18.87 26.38
CA ASP A 114 -6.88 -20.25 26.31
C ASP A 114 -6.91 -20.73 24.86
N ALA A 115 -6.37 -21.93 24.71
CA ALA A 115 -6.19 -22.69 23.49
C ALA A 115 -7.27 -23.76 23.36
N GLU A 116 -7.12 -24.55 22.30
CA GLU A 116 -7.77 -25.84 22.02
C GLU A 116 -9.12 -25.72 21.27
N THR A 117 -9.39 -26.45 20.18
CA THR A 117 -9.16 -27.89 20.00
C THR A 117 -9.24 -28.29 18.50
N THR A 118 -8.26 -29.09 18.04
CA THR A 118 -8.34 -30.32 17.18
C THR A 118 -9.36 -30.40 16.03
N GLY A 119 -9.09 -30.93 14.84
CA GLY A 119 -8.02 -31.82 14.34
C GLY A 119 -8.52 -32.59 13.10
N LEU A 120 -7.62 -33.38 12.50
CA LEU A 120 -7.82 -34.43 11.48
C LEU A 120 -7.98 -33.98 10.01
N MET A 121 -6.97 -34.25 9.18
CA MET A 121 -7.00 -35.38 8.23
C MET A 121 -5.66 -35.52 7.49
N MET A 122 -5.10 -36.72 7.60
CA MET A 122 -3.83 -37.20 7.07
C MET A 122 -4.12 -38.21 5.94
N ASP A 123 -3.18 -38.32 5.00
CA ASP A 123 -3.01 -39.36 3.97
C ASP A 123 -4.03 -39.47 2.83
N TYR A 124 -3.53 -39.41 1.59
CA TYR A 124 -3.70 -40.46 0.56
C TYR A 124 -2.99 -40.04 -0.74
N PHE A 125 -1.81 -40.60 -1.00
CA PHE A 125 -1.35 -40.90 -2.36
C PHE A 125 -2.11 -42.15 -2.86
N PRO A 126 -2.36 -42.29 -4.17
CA PRO A 126 -1.41 -43.12 -4.94
C PRO A 126 -1.15 -42.66 -6.38
N GLN A 127 0.04 -43.06 -6.84
CA GLN A 127 0.49 -43.16 -8.22
C GLN A 127 -0.56 -43.66 -9.21
N HIS A 128 -0.58 -43.04 -10.40
CA HIS A 128 -0.67 -43.76 -11.66
C HIS A 128 0.30 -43.13 -12.68
N CYS A 129 1.32 -43.92 -13.01
CA CYS A 129 2.15 -43.73 -14.20
C CYS A 129 1.41 -44.21 -15.46
N ASP A 130 2.03 -43.88 -16.60
CA ASP A 130 1.83 -44.38 -17.97
C ASP A 130 0.94 -43.48 -18.83
N SER A 131 1.47 -42.84 -19.88
CA SER A 131 1.86 -43.57 -21.09
C SER A 131 2.83 -42.81 -22.03
N ALA A 132 3.57 -43.64 -22.76
CA ALA A 132 4.64 -43.45 -23.74
C ALA A 132 4.49 -42.42 -24.88
N SER A 133 5.65 -41.82 -25.21
CA SER A 133 6.31 -41.73 -26.54
C SER A 133 5.57 -41.24 -27.78
N LEU A 134 6.16 -40.21 -28.42
CA LEU A 134 6.52 -40.27 -29.86
C LEU A 134 7.90 -39.63 -30.11
N SER A 135 8.72 -40.41 -30.82
CA SER A 135 9.97 -40.17 -31.56
C SER A 135 10.02 -38.83 -32.32
N SER A 136 11.13 -38.08 -32.24
CA SER A 136 12.37 -38.16 -33.07
C SER A 136 12.27 -37.46 -34.44
N PHE A 137 13.03 -36.36 -34.57
CA PHE A 137 13.75 -35.99 -35.79
C PHE A 137 15.11 -35.39 -35.37
N SER A 138 16.19 -36.07 -35.75
CA SER A 138 17.55 -35.52 -35.79
C SER A 138 17.84 -35.03 -37.20
N LEU A 139 18.50 -33.87 -37.34
CA LEU A 139 19.86 -33.74 -37.88
C LEU A 139 20.20 -32.27 -38.25
N ASP A 140 21.35 -31.85 -37.73
CA ASP A 140 22.37 -30.96 -38.31
C ASP A 140 22.13 -29.45 -38.51
N THR A 141 22.84 -28.65 -37.71
CA THR A 141 24.02 -27.81 -38.08
C THR A 141 24.39 -26.85 -36.90
N PRO A 142 25.55 -26.17 -36.86
CA PRO A 142 26.78 -26.62 -36.22
C PRO A 142 27.15 -25.84 -34.93
N SER A 143 28.05 -26.45 -34.18
CA SER A 143 28.78 -25.98 -32.99
C SER A 143 29.20 -24.50 -32.95
N LEU A 144 28.76 -23.79 -31.89
CA LEU A 144 29.45 -22.61 -31.34
C LEU A 144 30.44 -23.04 -30.25
N PRO A 145 31.71 -22.59 -30.29
CA PRO A 145 32.70 -22.96 -29.28
C PRO A 145 32.46 -22.16 -27.99
N ARG A 146 32.12 -22.86 -26.89
CA ARG A 146 32.19 -22.28 -25.55
C ARG A 146 33.65 -22.17 -25.13
N HIS A 147 34.11 -20.94 -25.00
CA HIS A 147 35.37 -20.54 -24.41
C HIS A 147 35.41 -20.96 -22.92
N PRO A 148 36.39 -21.77 -22.46
CA PRO A 148 36.64 -21.94 -21.02
C PRO A 148 37.31 -20.68 -20.46
N PRO A 149 37.08 -20.28 -19.19
CA PRO A 149 37.81 -19.18 -18.57
C PRO A 149 39.32 -19.51 -18.49
N PRO A 150 40.21 -18.49 -18.47
CA PRO A 150 41.64 -18.70 -18.59
C PRO A 150 42.20 -19.53 -17.44
N GLN A 151 42.92 -20.57 -17.82
CA GLN A 151 43.79 -21.36 -16.98
C GLN A 151 44.99 -20.49 -16.60
N ASP A 152 45.04 -20.07 -15.34
CA ASP A 152 46.25 -19.51 -14.74
C ASP A 152 47.24 -20.66 -14.52
N ASP A 153 48.22 -20.76 -15.42
CA ASP A 153 49.41 -21.57 -15.21
C ASP A 153 50.26 -20.90 -14.12
N THR A 154 50.08 -21.34 -12.88
CA THR A 154 51.15 -21.29 -11.86
C THR A 154 51.59 -22.68 -11.47
N ALA A 155 52.73 -23.05 -12.05
CA ALA A 155 53.79 -23.87 -11.48
C ALA A 155 53.48 -25.31 -11.03
N SER A 156 53.97 -26.26 -11.84
CA SER A 156 54.85 -27.36 -11.41
C SER A 156 54.86 -27.69 -9.91
N LEU A 157 54.07 -28.68 -9.50
CA LEU A 157 54.38 -29.53 -8.35
C LEU A 157 54.45 -30.98 -8.84
N VAL A 158 55.60 -31.30 -9.44
CA VAL A 158 56.08 -32.67 -9.50
C VAL A 158 56.33 -33.15 -8.08
N SER A 159 55.66 -34.24 -7.70
CA SER A 159 56.18 -35.27 -6.79
C SER A 159 56.85 -34.82 -5.48
N THR A 160 56.07 -34.84 -4.40
CA THR A 160 56.55 -35.18 -3.04
C THR A 160 55.31 -35.76 -2.34
N GLY A 161 55.15 -37.07 -2.20
CA GLY A 161 55.98 -37.85 -1.28
C GLY A 161 55.67 -37.40 0.14
N THR A 162 54.61 -37.95 0.75
CA THR A 162 54.36 -38.01 2.20
C THR A 162 54.83 -36.80 3.03
N LEU A 163 54.02 -35.74 3.10
CA LEU A 163 54.01 -34.82 4.23
C LEU A 163 52.55 -34.57 4.60
N VAL A 164 52.17 -35.03 5.78
CA VAL A 164 50.89 -34.74 6.43
C VAL A 164 50.74 -33.22 6.52
N PRO A 165 49.74 -32.58 5.90
CA PRO A 165 49.37 -31.23 6.26
C PRO A 165 48.35 -31.34 7.39
N GLU A 166 48.79 -31.10 8.61
CA GLU A 166 47.88 -30.60 9.65
C GLU A 166 47.13 -29.38 9.07
N ALA A 167 45.80 -29.43 9.16
CA ALA A 167 44.86 -28.36 8.85
C ALA A 167 44.59 -28.04 7.36
N ILE A 168 43.95 -28.95 6.61
CA ILE A 168 42.96 -28.50 5.63
C ILE A 168 41.71 -28.12 6.44
N TYR A 169 41.55 -26.83 6.75
CA TYR A 169 40.35 -26.33 7.44
C TYR A 169 39.13 -26.57 6.55
N LEU A 170 38.33 -27.58 6.90
CA LEU A 170 37.01 -27.79 6.32
C LEU A 170 36.01 -26.95 7.11
N PRO A 171 35.36 -25.95 6.49
CA PRO A 171 34.33 -25.17 7.18
C PRO A 171 33.15 -26.08 7.58
N PRO A 172 32.53 -25.85 8.75
CA PRO A 172 31.30 -26.52 9.13
C PRO A 172 30.20 -26.34 8.07
N PRO A 173 29.21 -27.26 7.99
CA PRO A 173 28.09 -27.12 7.07
C PRO A 173 27.43 -25.73 7.17
N GLY A 174 27.18 -25.10 6.02
CA GLY A 174 26.63 -23.74 5.95
C GLY A 174 27.66 -22.61 5.99
N HIS A 175 28.95 -22.91 6.21
CA HIS A 175 30.01 -21.90 6.22
C HIS A 175 30.82 -21.98 4.92
N ARG A 176 31.02 -20.83 4.29
CA ARG A 176 31.82 -20.70 3.06
C ARG A 176 33.11 -19.96 3.39
N LEU A 177 34.24 -20.43 2.86
CA LEU A 177 35.48 -19.65 2.88
C LEU A 177 35.33 -18.48 1.93
N VAL A 178 35.46 -17.27 2.47
CA VAL A 178 35.35 -16.02 1.74
C VAL A 178 36.73 -15.35 1.77
N THR A 179 37.14 -14.77 0.65
CA THR A 179 38.39 -14.00 0.57
C THR A 179 38.26 -12.70 1.35
N HIS A 180 39.36 -12.11 1.83
CA HIS A 180 39.28 -10.83 2.58
C HIS A 180 38.59 -9.72 1.77
N SER A 181 38.83 -9.63 0.46
CA SER A 181 38.16 -8.65 -0.41
C SER A 181 36.66 -8.89 -0.56
N ASP A 182 36.21 -10.14 -0.56
CA ASP A 182 34.79 -10.46 -0.64
C ASP A 182 34.10 -10.31 0.72
N TRP A 183 34.84 -10.55 1.81
CA TRP A 183 34.40 -10.27 3.17
C TRP A 183 34.19 -8.77 3.38
N ASP A 184 35.13 -7.92 2.92
CA ASP A 184 35.00 -6.47 3.02
C ASP A 184 33.79 -5.95 2.22
N LYS A 185 33.52 -6.50 1.04
CA LYS A 185 32.32 -6.18 0.24
C LYS A 185 31.03 -6.60 0.95
N LEU A 186 30.98 -7.82 1.49
CA LEU A 186 29.82 -8.29 2.25
C LEU A 186 29.61 -7.48 3.53
N GLN A 187 30.69 -7.07 4.20
CA GLN A 187 30.63 -6.22 5.39
C GLN A 187 30.11 -4.83 5.04
N ALA A 188 30.55 -4.24 3.91
CA ALA A 188 30.02 -2.97 3.43
C ALA A 188 28.52 -3.05 3.11
N GLN A 189 28.10 -4.11 2.41
CA GLN A 189 26.68 -4.37 2.11
C GLN A 189 25.85 -4.60 3.38
N LEU A 190 26.39 -5.29 4.38
CA LEU A 190 25.72 -5.46 5.66
C LEU A 190 25.53 -4.14 6.39
N VAL A 191 26.52 -3.25 6.37
CA VAL A 191 26.42 -1.92 6.97
C VAL A 191 25.38 -1.07 6.22
N GLU A 192 25.41 -1.08 4.89
CA GLU A 192 24.43 -0.38 4.05
C GLU A 192 23.00 -0.88 4.30
N LEU A 193 22.78 -2.19 4.28
CA LEU A 193 21.48 -2.79 4.61
C LEU A 193 21.06 -2.49 6.05
N GLN A 194 22.01 -2.42 6.99
CA GLN A 194 21.70 -2.10 8.37
C GLN A 194 21.29 -0.63 8.53
N GLU A 195 21.94 0.29 7.81
CA GLU A 195 21.53 1.70 7.72
C GLU A 195 20.12 1.83 7.11
N GLU A 196 19.86 1.15 5.99
CA GLU A 196 18.52 1.11 5.37
C GLU A 196 17.44 0.58 6.32
N VAL A 197 17.73 -0.50 7.05
CA VAL A 197 16.79 -1.05 8.05
C VAL A 197 16.54 -0.04 9.17
N THR A 198 17.56 0.67 9.65
CA THR A 198 17.37 1.70 10.69
C THR A 198 16.55 2.89 10.21
N GLU A 199 16.74 3.32 8.95
CA GLU A 199 15.97 4.41 8.36
C GLU A 199 14.52 4.00 8.14
N LEU A 200 14.26 2.79 7.64
CA LEU A 200 12.92 2.24 7.51
C LEU A 200 12.22 2.08 8.88
N GLN A 201 12.95 1.69 9.92
CA GLN A 201 12.41 1.62 11.28
C GLN A 201 12.01 3.02 11.80
N LYS A 202 12.81 4.04 11.51
CA LYS A 202 12.50 5.42 11.88
C LYS A 202 11.28 5.95 11.14
N GLN A 203 11.20 5.71 9.83
CA GLN A 203 10.03 6.09 9.02
C GLN A 203 8.76 5.38 9.49
N LYS A 204 8.85 4.09 9.83
CA LYS A 204 7.75 3.35 10.42
C LYS A 204 7.27 4.00 11.73
N ALA A 205 8.20 4.32 12.64
CA ALA A 205 7.85 4.95 13.91
C ALA A 205 7.26 6.37 13.73
N GLU A 206 7.68 7.10 12.70
CA GLU A 206 7.11 8.40 12.33
C GLU A 206 5.66 8.26 11.84
N LEU A 207 5.40 7.32 10.93
CA LEU A 207 4.06 7.04 10.43
C LEU A 207 3.13 6.52 11.53
N GLU A 208 3.63 5.69 12.46
CA GLU A 208 2.85 5.24 13.63
C GLU A 208 2.46 6.42 14.52
N ARG A 209 3.39 7.35 14.79
CA ARG A 209 3.06 8.58 15.54
C ARG A 209 2.04 9.46 14.81
N GLU A 210 2.17 9.63 13.50
CA GLU A 210 1.21 10.42 12.72
C GLU A 210 -0.19 9.80 12.75
N LEU A 211 -0.27 8.47 12.63
CA LEU A 211 -1.51 7.73 12.74
C LEU A 211 -2.15 7.90 14.12
N ASP A 212 -1.36 7.82 15.20
CA ASP A 212 -1.85 8.03 16.57
C ASP A 212 -2.36 9.45 16.77
N VAL A 213 -1.62 10.46 16.29
CA VAL A 213 -2.05 11.87 16.37
C VAL A 213 -3.36 12.06 15.62
N GLN A 214 -3.47 11.58 14.38
CA GLN A 214 -4.70 11.68 13.59
C GLN A 214 -5.87 10.91 14.23
N SER A 215 -5.63 9.73 14.80
CA SER A 215 -6.64 8.96 15.53
C SER A 215 -7.17 9.75 16.73
N THR A 216 -6.28 10.37 17.52
CA THR A 216 -6.72 11.18 18.66
C THR A 216 -7.41 12.48 18.25
N GLU A 217 -7.01 13.12 17.15
CA GLU A 217 -7.64 14.32 16.63
C GLU A 217 -9.06 14.03 16.11
N THR A 218 -9.21 13.00 15.29
CA THR A 218 -10.53 12.56 14.81
C THR A 218 -11.44 12.12 15.97
N GLN A 219 -10.90 11.45 17.00
CA GLN A 219 -11.67 11.11 18.19
C GLN A 219 -12.13 12.35 18.97
N LYS A 220 -11.30 13.40 19.06
CA LYS A 220 -11.69 14.69 19.67
C LYS A 220 -12.79 15.37 18.87
N GLU A 221 -12.67 15.42 17.54
CA GLU A 221 -13.70 15.98 16.66
C GLU A 221 -15.03 15.23 16.79
N LEU A 222 -14.99 13.89 16.80
CA LEU A 222 -16.17 13.05 17.02
C LEU A 222 -16.82 13.32 18.38
N SER A 223 -16.03 13.51 19.44
CA SER A 223 -16.55 13.83 20.78
C SER A 223 -17.24 15.20 20.82
N VAL A 224 -16.66 16.22 20.17
CA VAL A 224 -17.30 17.54 20.05
C VAL A 224 -18.62 17.44 19.27
N LEU A 225 -18.61 16.76 18.12
CA LEU A 225 -19.82 16.58 17.31
C LEU A 225 -20.89 15.79 18.08
N GLN A 226 -20.51 14.76 18.82
CA GLN A 226 -21.42 14.00 19.67
C GLN A 226 -22.06 14.87 20.75
N SER A 227 -21.27 15.73 21.41
CA SER A 227 -21.80 16.68 22.40
C SER A 227 -22.76 17.71 21.76
N GLN A 228 -22.46 18.17 20.55
CA GLN A 228 -23.33 19.08 19.79
C GLN A 228 -24.65 18.41 19.40
N VAL A 229 -24.61 17.14 18.98
CA VAL A 229 -25.82 16.36 18.68
C VAL A 229 -26.66 16.18 19.94
N GLN A 230 -26.06 15.77 21.05
CA GLN A 230 -26.75 15.61 22.33
C GLN A 230 -27.40 16.92 22.82
N THR A 231 -26.69 18.05 22.73
CA THR A 231 -27.28 19.35 23.10
C THR A 231 -28.44 19.74 22.18
N SER A 232 -28.33 19.52 20.87
CA SER A 232 -29.44 19.76 19.94
C SER A 232 -30.64 18.85 20.20
N GLU A 233 -30.41 17.59 20.57
CA GLU A 233 -31.46 16.63 20.90
C GLU A 233 -32.20 17.04 22.19
N THR A 234 -31.46 17.39 23.25
CA THR A 234 -32.07 17.89 24.50
C THR A 234 -32.88 19.16 24.28
N PHE A 235 -32.37 20.10 23.47
CA PHE A 235 -33.09 21.31 23.11
C PHE A 235 -34.40 21.01 22.35
N LEU A 236 -34.38 20.10 21.38
CA LEU A 236 -35.59 19.69 20.66
C LEU A 236 -36.61 19.01 21.58
N GLN A 237 -36.16 18.17 22.51
CA GLN A 237 -37.03 17.57 23.52
C GLN A 237 -37.68 18.63 24.41
N ASP A 238 -36.94 19.64 24.84
CA ASP A 238 -37.47 20.72 25.67
C ASP A 238 -38.42 21.64 24.88
N LEU A 239 -38.12 21.90 23.60
CA LEU A 239 -39.03 22.61 22.71
C LEU A 239 -40.35 21.83 22.53
N GLN A 240 -40.28 20.50 22.34
CA GLN A 240 -41.45 19.64 22.24
C GLN A 240 -42.27 19.67 23.54
N LYS A 241 -41.63 19.60 24.71
CA LYS A 241 -42.31 19.74 26.01
C LYS A 241 -42.98 21.12 26.12
N SER A 242 -42.27 22.21 25.83
CA SER A 242 -42.82 23.57 25.87
C SER A 242 -44.01 23.74 24.91
N PHE A 243 -43.93 23.17 23.71
CA PHE A 243 -45.03 23.19 22.75
C PHE A 243 -46.25 22.46 23.30
N SER A 244 -46.10 21.24 23.83
CA SER A 244 -47.22 20.50 24.43
C SER A 244 -47.84 21.23 25.62
N GLN A 245 -47.02 21.89 26.45
CA GLN A 245 -47.50 22.71 27.57
C GLN A 245 -48.30 23.93 27.09
N SER A 246 -47.78 24.67 26.10
CA SER A 246 -48.48 25.82 25.50
C SER A 246 -49.79 25.38 24.83
N GLN A 247 -49.77 24.28 24.09
CA GLN A 247 -50.95 23.68 23.47
C GLN A 247 -52.03 23.35 24.51
N ASN A 248 -51.65 22.67 25.61
CA ASN A 248 -52.57 22.33 26.70
C ASN A 248 -53.11 23.61 27.39
N ALA A 249 -52.28 24.63 27.58
CA ALA A 249 -52.71 25.91 28.16
C ALA A 249 -53.73 26.63 27.27
N VAL A 250 -53.52 26.65 25.95
CA VAL A 250 -54.48 27.21 24.99
C VAL A 250 -55.77 26.41 24.97
N GLN A 251 -55.69 25.07 24.99
CA GLN A 251 -56.87 24.20 25.07
C GLN A 251 -57.68 24.45 26.35
N SER A 252 -57.02 24.61 27.50
CA SER A 252 -57.67 24.97 28.76
C SER A 252 -58.37 26.33 28.69
N ARG A 253 -57.69 27.36 28.16
CA ARG A 253 -58.28 28.69 27.99
C ARG A 253 -59.49 28.67 27.04
N LEU A 254 -59.42 27.90 25.97
CA LEU A 254 -60.54 27.73 25.04
C LEU A 254 -61.72 27.03 25.73
N ALA A 255 -61.46 26.02 26.56
CA ALA A 255 -62.48 25.36 27.35
C ALA A 255 -63.15 26.34 28.34
N ASP A 256 -62.36 27.14 29.06
CA ASP A 256 -62.86 28.17 29.99
C ASP A 256 -63.71 29.24 29.28
N LEU A 257 -63.24 29.73 28.13
CA LEU A 257 -63.99 30.66 27.28
C LEU A 257 -65.32 30.05 26.85
N SER A 258 -65.32 28.80 26.37
CA SER A 258 -66.55 28.11 25.96
C SER A 258 -67.54 27.93 27.11
N TYR A 259 -67.05 27.65 28.33
CA TYR A 259 -67.87 27.54 29.52
C TYR A 259 -68.44 28.90 29.94
N SER A 260 -67.61 29.94 29.92
CA SER A 260 -68.03 31.32 30.20
C SER A 260 -69.09 31.82 29.20
N GLN A 261 -68.92 31.51 27.90
CA GLN A 261 -69.88 31.84 26.85
C GLN A 261 -71.22 31.15 27.09
N LYS A 262 -71.23 29.84 27.38
CA LYS A 262 -72.45 29.11 27.73
C LYS A 262 -73.15 29.71 28.95
N ARG A 263 -72.39 30.10 29.99
CA ARG A 263 -72.93 30.78 31.17
C ARG A 263 -73.60 32.11 30.81
N VAL A 264 -72.92 32.97 30.04
CA VAL A 264 -73.48 34.25 29.57
C VAL A 264 -74.72 34.04 28.70
N CYS A 265 -74.70 33.08 27.77
CA CYS A 265 -75.87 32.75 26.95
C CYS A 265 -77.07 32.30 27.80
N ASN A 266 -76.84 31.54 28.87
CA ASN A 266 -77.90 31.13 29.80
C ASN A 266 -78.45 32.34 30.58
N GLU A 267 -77.60 33.25 31.07
CA GLU A 267 -78.04 34.47 31.75
C GLU A 267 -78.80 35.42 30.81
N LEU A 268 -78.34 35.60 29.57
CA LEU A 268 -79.08 36.36 28.55
C LEU A 268 -80.44 35.73 28.22
N SER A 269 -80.53 34.41 28.21
CA SER A 269 -81.79 33.70 27.96
C SER A 269 -82.78 33.87 29.13
N LYS A 270 -82.30 34.01 30.37
CA LYS A 270 -83.12 34.36 31.54
C LYS A 270 -83.61 35.80 31.46
N LEU A 271 -82.71 36.76 31.21
CA LEU A 271 -83.06 38.18 31.07
C LEU A 271 -84.05 38.41 29.93
N LYS A 272 -83.88 37.74 28.78
CA LYS A 272 -84.84 37.80 27.66
C LYS A 272 -86.22 37.24 28.01
N GLY A 273 -86.33 36.34 28.99
CA GLY A 273 -87.60 35.88 29.53
C GLY A 273 -88.22 36.84 30.54
N GLU A 274 -87.44 37.78 31.08
CA GLU A 274 -87.87 38.78 32.07
C GLU A 274 -88.20 40.14 31.43
N ASP A 275 -87.65 40.43 30.24
CA ASP A 275 -87.93 41.63 29.44
C ASP A 275 -89.29 41.62 28.69
N THR A 276 -90.12 40.57 28.81
CA THR A 276 -91.44 40.53 28.14
C THR A 276 -92.56 41.28 28.86
N ASP A 277 -92.30 41.85 30.04
CA ASP A 277 -93.31 42.54 30.87
C ASP A 277 -92.99 44.02 31.11
N VAL A 278 -92.50 44.74 30.10
CA VAL A 278 -92.48 46.21 30.12
C VAL A 278 -93.07 46.77 28.83
N ASP A 279 -94.38 46.99 28.88
CA ASP A 279 -95.13 47.88 27.99
C ASP A 279 -94.77 49.33 28.32
N GLU A 280 -94.25 50.09 27.36
CA GLU A 280 -94.40 51.54 27.38
C GLU A 280 -94.25 52.15 25.97
N ASN A 281 -95.41 52.51 25.41
CA ASN A 281 -95.59 53.50 24.37
C ASN A 281 -94.87 54.82 24.74
N SER A 282 -93.94 55.27 23.88
CA SER A 282 -93.56 56.68 23.72
C SER A 282 -92.82 56.91 22.39
N LEU A 283 -93.48 57.55 21.43
CA LEU A 283 -92.95 58.26 20.25
C LEU A 283 -91.76 59.19 20.61
N PRO A 284 -90.85 59.68 19.71
CA PRO A 284 -91.12 60.27 18.37
C PRO A 284 -90.03 60.06 17.27
N PRO A 285 -90.23 60.55 16.02
CA PRO A 285 -89.25 60.45 14.93
C PRO A 285 -88.19 61.56 15.01
N HIS A 286 -86.90 61.19 15.09
CA HIS A 286 -85.80 62.15 15.19
C HIS A 286 -84.67 61.88 14.18
N SER A 287 -84.60 62.77 13.18
CA SER A 287 -83.42 63.23 12.40
C SER A 287 -82.42 62.19 11.84
N PRO A 288 -82.41 61.92 10.51
CA PRO A 288 -81.56 60.92 9.85
C PRO A 288 -80.08 61.34 9.67
N THR A 289 -79.59 62.37 10.35
CA THR A 289 -78.30 63.01 10.01
C THR A 289 -77.17 62.65 10.97
N LEU A 290 -77.46 62.24 12.21
CA LEU A 290 -76.43 61.94 13.22
C LEU A 290 -76.08 60.44 13.27
N GLU A 291 -77.05 59.54 13.08
CA GLU A 291 -76.81 58.09 12.94
C GLU A 291 -76.07 57.74 11.64
N ALA A 292 -76.37 58.44 10.55
CA ALA A 292 -75.64 58.30 9.29
C ALA A 292 -74.15 58.64 9.46
N ALA A 293 -73.82 59.68 10.23
CA ALA A 293 -72.44 60.06 10.53
C ALA A 293 -71.71 59.02 11.40
N HIS A 294 -72.37 58.41 12.38
CA HIS A 294 -71.79 57.32 13.19
C HIS A 294 -71.61 56.00 12.41
N CYS A 295 -72.50 55.70 11.45
CA CYS A 295 -72.34 54.58 10.53
C CYS A 295 -71.20 54.83 9.54
N GLU A 296 -71.09 56.06 9.03
CA GLU A 296 -69.99 56.47 8.15
C GLU A 296 -68.64 56.38 8.88
N GLU A 297 -68.55 56.85 10.12
CA GLU A 297 -67.32 56.78 10.90
C GLU A 297 -66.92 55.34 11.24
N ARG A 298 -67.89 54.45 11.51
CA ARG A 298 -67.63 53.00 11.66
C ARG A 298 -67.06 52.38 10.39
N LEU A 299 -67.62 52.70 9.22
CA LEU A 299 -67.10 52.22 7.94
C LEU A 299 -65.69 52.75 7.65
N ARG A 300 -65.38 53.99 8.04
CA ARG A 300 -64.01 54.54 7.91
C ARG A 300 -63.01 53.77 8.77
N ILE A 301 -63.36 53.48 10.02
CA ILE A 301 -62.51 52.67 10.92
C ILE A 301 -62.33 51.26 10.36
N GLU A 302 -63.39 50.64 9.84
CA GLU A 302 -63.32 49.32 9.19
C GLU A 302 -62.41 49.34 7.95
N ILE A 303 -62.51 50.38 7.10
CA ILE A 303 -61.64 50.56 5.94
C ILE A 303 -60.17 50.68 6.35
N VAL A 304 -59.87 51.48 7.38
CA VAL A 304 -58.50 51.64 7.88
C VAL A 304 -57.98 50.33 8.47
N ASN A 305 -58.78 49.61 9.25
CA ASN A 305 -58.41 48.30 9.79
C ASN A 305 -58.17 47.26 8.67
N LEU A 306 -59.01 47.23 7.64
CA LEU A 306 -58.80 46.36 6.48
C LEU A 306 -57.56 46.77 5.67
N GLN A 307 -57.23 48.06 5.59
CA GLN A 307 -56.01 48.55 4.97
C GLN A 307 -54.76 48.11 5.75
N GLU A 308 -54.77 48.24 7.08
CA GLU A 308 -53.69 47.75 7.96
C GLU A 308 -53.54 46.22 7.87
N GLN A 309 -54.65 45.48 7.82
CA GLN A 309 -54.62 44.03 7.60
C GLN A 309 -54.06 43.66 6.22
N LEU A 310 -54.36 44.44 5.18
CA LEU A 310 -53.82 44.22 3.85
C LEU A 310 -52.31 44.52 3.82
N GLU A 311 -51.88 45.60 4.47
CA GLU A 311 -50.47 46.00 4.58
C GLU A 311 -49.64 44.93 5.33
N THR A 312 -50.12 44.47 6.50
CA THR A 312 -49.49 43.35 7.22
C THR A 312 -49.44 42.07 6.39
N CYS A 313 -50.50 41.73 5.66
CA CYS A 313 -50.47 40.58 4.74
C CYS A 313 -49.45 40.75 3.60
N THR A 314 -49.25 41.97 3.10
CA THR A 314 -48.24 42.23 2.05
C THR A 314 -46.82 42.11 2.58
N GLU A 315 -46.53 42.65 3.76
CA GLU A 315 -45.22 42.52 4.41
C GLU A 315 -44.88 41.05 4.70
N GLU A 316 -45.86 40.28 5.21
CA GLU A 316 -45.70 38.83 5.42
C GLU A 316 -45.41 38.09 4.11
N SER A 317 -46.08 38.46 3.01
CA SER A 317 -45.82 37.89 1.68
C SER A 317 -44.42 38.20 1.18
N GLU A 318 -43.93 39.44 1.34
CA GLU A 318 -42.56 39.83 0.96
C GLU A 318 -41.50 39.06 1.78
N ILE A 319 -41.73 38.90 3.09
CA ILE A 319 -40.85 38.11 3.96
C ILE A 319 -40.82 36.64 3.52
N LEU A 320 -41.96 36.06 3.16
CA LEU A 320 -42.04 34.70 2.64
C LEU A 320 -41.32 34.56 1.30
N GLU A 321 -41.44 35.54 0.40
CA GLU A 321 -40.73 35.55 -0.88
C GLU A 321 -39.20 35.56 -0.69
N VAL A 322 -38.69 36.39 0.23
CA VAL A 322 -37.26 36.41 0.58
C VAL A 322 -36.82 35.07 1.19
N LYS A 323 -37.63 34.48 2.07
CA LYS A 323 -37.33 33.15 2.66
C LYS A 323 -37.31 32.07 1.59
N LEU A 324 -38.25 32.07 0.65
CA LEU A 324 -38.26 31.13 -0.47
C LEU A 324 -37.02 31.31 -1.35
N ALA A 325 -36.65 32.55 -1.69
CA ALA A 325 -35.43 32.84 -2.45
C ALA A 325 -34.15 32.41 -1.70
N SER A 326 -34.10 32.54 -0.37
CA SER A 326 -32.98 32.04 0.42
C SER A 326 -32.92 30.51 0.44
N LEU A 327 -34.08 29.85 0.53
CA LEU A 327 -34.17 28.39 0.50
C LEU A 327 -33.79 27.82 -0.86
N THR A 328 -34.20 28.46 -1.97
CA THR A 328 -33.83 28.02 -3.32
C THR A 328 -32.32 28.07 -3.53
N VAL A 329 -31.66 29.15 -3.11
CA VAL A 329 -30.19 29.27 -3.17
C VAL A 329 -29.51 28.20 -2.31
N ALA A 330 -30.04 27.93 -1.12
CA ALA A 330 -29.51 26.87 -0.26
C ALA A 330 -29.67 25.48 -0.90
N THR A 331 -30.81 25.18 -1.52
CA THR A 331 -31.02 23.92 -2.24
C THR A 331 -30.11 23.78 -3.46
N ASP A 332 -29.88 24.85 -4.22
CA ASP A 332 -28.97 24.84 -5.37
C ASP A 332 -27.52 24.61 -4.92
N ARG A 333 -27.10 25.23 -3.82
CA ARG A 333 -25.78 24.99 -3.22
C ARG A 333 -25.60 23.54 -2.80
N ILE A 334 -26.59 22.95 -2.12
CA ILE A 334 -26.57 21.54 -1.73
C ILE A 334 -26.52 20.63 -2.96
N ARG A 335 -27.28 20.97 -4.00
CA ARG A 335 -27.27 20.22 -5.27
C ARG A 335 -25.90 20.20 -5.92
N VAL A 336 -25.23 21.34 -6.04
CA VAL A 336 -23.87 21.42 -6.62
C VAL A 336 -22.88 20.62 -5.77
N GLN A 337 -22.97 20.69 -4.43
CA GLN A 337 -22.12 19.90 -3.54
C GLN A 337 -22.35 18.40 -3.72
N LYS A 338 -23.62 17.98 -3.87
CA LYS A 338 -23.97 16.59 -4.17
C LYS A 338 -23.37 16.14 -5.50
N GLU A 339 -23.56 16.91 -6.57
CA GLU A 339 -23.02 16.60 -7.90
C GLU A 339 -21.48 16.50 -7.87
N LYS A 340 -20.81 17.37 -7.10
CA LYS A 340 -19.35 17.30 -6.88
C LYS A 340 -18.91 16.02 -6.17
N LEU A 341 -19.57 15.67 -5.06
CA LEU A 341 -19.26 14.44 -4.32
C LEU A 341 -19.57 13.18 -5.15
N GLU A 342 -20.61 13.20 -5.97
CA GLU A 342 -20.92 12.10 -6.90
C GLU A 342 -19.84 11.93 -7.96
N ALA A 343 -19.26 13.03 -8.48
CA ALA A 343 -18.14 12.99 -9.41
C ALA A 343 -16.87 12.42 -8.76
N GLU A 344 -16.50 12.90 -7.57
CA GLU A 344 -15.35 12.41 -6.80
C GLU A 344 -15.50 10.91 -6.45
N LEU A 345 -16.70 10.48 -6.05
CA LEU A 345 -17.00 9.07 -5.78
C LEU A 345 -16.86 8.20 -7.03
N GLN A 346 -17.23 8.72 -8.21
CA GLN A 346 -17.08 7.99 -9.47
C GLN A 346 -15.61 7.90 -9.90
N GLU A 347 -14.81 8.95 -9.69
CA GLU A 347 -13.36 8.94 -9.92
C GLU A 347 -12.67 7.88 -9.05
N CYS A 348 -12.92 7.90 -7.72
CA CYS A 348 -12.43 6.88 -6.79
C CYS A 348 -12.81 5.46 -7.20
N ARG A 349 -14.02 5.25 -7.76
CA ARG A 349 -14.45 3.93 -8.25
C ARG A 349 -13.61 3.46 -9.43
N VAL A 350 -13.30 4.35 -10.38
CA VAL A 350 -12.46 4.03 -11.54
C VAL A 350 -11.04 3.73 -11.10
N GLU A 351 -10.47 4.51 -10.18
CA GLU A 351 -9.14 4.26 -9.62
C GLU A 351 -9.05 2.89 -8.92
N VAL A 352 -10.03 2.57 -8.06
CA VAL A 352 -10.10 1.26 -7.38
C VAL A 352 -10.23 0.12 -8.40
N GLN A 353 -10.97 0.33 -9.50
CA GLN A 353 -11.05 -0.67 -10.56
C GLN A 353 -9.72 -0.84 -11.29
N GLY A 354 -9.01 0.26 -11.59
CA GLY A 354 -7.67 0.23 -12.16
C GLY A 354 -6.67 -0.53 -11.27
N LEU A 355 -6.66 -0.22 -9.96
CA LEU A 355 -5.82 -0.91 -8.98
C LEU A 355 -6.13 -2.40 -8.89
N ARG A 356 -7.41 -2.81 -8.95
CA ARG A 356 -7.79 -4.24 -8.99
C ARG A 356 -7.24 -4.94 -10.22
N VAL A 357 -7.29 -4.30 -11.38
CA VAL A 357 -6.74 -4.88 -12.62
C VAL A 357 -5.22 -5.00 -12.51
N ALA A 358 -4.51 -3.96 -12.05
CA ALA A 358 -3.08 -4.01 -11.82
C ALA A 358 -2.67 -5.12 -10.84
N LEU A 359 -3.38 -5.26 -9.71
CA LEU A 359 -3.18 -6.35 -8.75
C LEU A 359 -3.37 -7.72 -9.40
N SER A 360 -4.40 -7.89 -10.24
CA SER A 360 -4.63 -9.16 -10.94
C SER A 360 -3.50 -9.50 -11.92
N HIS A 361 -2.92 -8.49 -12.57
CA HIS A 361 -1.78 -8.67 -13.48
C HIS A 361 -0.52 -9.07 -12.72
N LEU A 362 -0.17 -8.34 -11.64
CA LEU A 362 0.97 -8.65 -10.78
C LEU A 362 0.85 -10.04 -10.15
N GLN A 363 -0.35 -10.45 -9.73
CA GLN A 363 -0.59 -11.79 -9.24
C GLN A 363 -0.34 -12.87 -10.30
N LYS A 364 -0.69 -12.60 -11.57
CA LYS A 364 -0.43 -13.53 -12.68
C LYS A 364 1.06 -13.63 -13.00
N GLU A 365 1.75 -12.50 -13.05
CA GLU A 365 3.21 -12.45 -13.28
C GLU A 365 3.97 -13.15 -12.15
N ASN A 366 3.61 -12.89 -10.89
CA ASN A 366 4.22 -13.56 -9.75
C ASN A 366 4.04 -15.09 -9.83
N LYS A 367 2.86 -15.57 -10.24
CA LYS A 367 2.65 -17.01 -10.50
C LYS A 367 3.54 -17.53 -11.63
N SER A 368 3.74 -16.79 -12.71
CA SER A 368 4.66 -17.15 -13.80
C SER A 368 6.10 -17.25 -13.28
N HIS A 369 6.57 -16.24 -12.55
CA HIS A 369 7.91 -16.23 -11.99
C HIS A 369 8.16 -17.35 -10.98
N ILE A 370 7.14 -17.71 -10.18
CA ILE A 370 7.23 -18.88 -9.29
C ILE A 370 7.41 -20.17 -10.10
N GLN A 371 6.68 -20.33 -11.21
CA GLN A 371 6.81 -21.49 -12.10
C GLN A 371 8.18 -21.52 -12.80
N GLU A 372 8.65 -20.40 -13.32
CA GLU A 372 9.98 -20.26 -13.93
C GLU A 372 11.09 -20.56 -12.92
N LYS A 373 10.99 -20.02 -11.70
CA LYS A 373 11.92 -20.31 -10.61
C LYS A 373 11.97 -21.79 -10.28
N ALA A 374 10.81 -22.46 -10.20
CA ALA A 374 10.75 -23.89 -9.95
C ALA A 374 11.39 -24.71 -11.09
N ALA A 375 11.14 -24.32 -12.35
CA ALA A 375 11.74 -24.96 -13.51
C ALA A 375 13.27 -24.80 -13.53
N LEU A 376 13.77 -23.60 -13.27
CA LEU A 376 15.22 -23.33 -13.17
C LEU A 376 15.86 -24.10 -12.01
N GLN A 377 15.20 -24.17 -10.86
CA GLN A 377 15.67 -24.97 -9.72
C GLN A 377 15.78 -26.46 -10.10
N GLN A 378 14.79 -27.01 -10.80
CA GLN A 378 14.84 -28.38 -11.30
C GLN A 378 16.01 -28.58 -12.27
N GLN A 379 16.20 -27.66 -13.22
CA GLN A 379 17.32 -27.71 -14.16
C GLN A 379 18.68 -27.67 -13.46
N CYS A 380 18.84 -26.85 -12.41
CA CYS A 380 20.06 -26.83 -11.59
C CYS A 380 20.33 -28.18 -10.91
N LEU A 381 19.29 -28.86 -10.42
CA LEU A 381 19.42 -30.19 -9.80
C LEU A 381 19.82 -31.25 -10.84
N GLU A 382 19.25 -31.19 -12.04
CA GLU A 382 19.62 -32.08 -13.15
C GLU A 382 21.06 -31.86 -13.62
N CYS A 383 21.50 -30.61 -13.80
CA CYS A 383 22.89 -30.33 -14.12
C CYS A 383 23.84 -30.80 -13.00
N ARG A 384 23.45 -30.64 -11.74
CA ARG A 384 24.24 -31.14 -10.60
C ARG A 384 24.35 -32.67 -10.61
N SER A 385 23.27 -33.39 -10.91
CA SER A 385 23.31 -34.86 -11.00
C SER A 385 24.18 -35.33 -12.18
N GLN A 386 24.13 -34.64 -13.32
CA GLN A 386 25.02 -34.88 -14.46
C GLN A 386 26.49 -34.69 -14.08
N VAL A 387 26.82 -33.60 -13.37
CA VAL A 387 28.20 -33.36 -12.90
C VAL A 387 28.68 -34.46 -11.96
N ILE A 388 27.83 -34.92 -11.03
CA ILE A 388 28.16 -36.03 -10.12
C ILE A 388 28.41 -37.32 -10.91
N SER A 389 27.57 -37.61 -11.91
CA SER A 389 27.73 -38.79 -12.78
C SER A 389 29.04 -38.74 -13.56
N LEU A 390 29.33 -37.61 -14.22
CA LEU A 390 30.58 -37.42 -14.96
C LEU A 390 31.80 -37.51 -14.05
N ARG A 391 31.71 -37.01 -12.81
CA ARG A 391 32.80 -37.13 -11.83
C ARG A 391 33.06 -38.60 -11.47
N SER A 392 32.01 -39.38 -11.22
CA SER A 392 32.12 -40.83 -10.98
C SER A 392 32.72 -41.57 -12.18
N GLN A 393 32.31 -41.22 -13.41
CA GLN A 393 32.90 -41.78 -14.63
C GLN A 393 34.38 -41.43 -14.78
N LEU A 394 34.78 -40.20 -14.41
CA LEU A 394 36.18 -39.78 -14.41
C LEU A 394 37.00 -40.57 -13.36
N ASP A 395 36.47 -40.73 -12.15
CA ASP A 395 37.15 -41.44 -11.06
C ASP A 395 37.35 -42.92 -11.40
N THR A 396 36.34 -43.58 -12.00
CA THR A 396 36.46 -44.96 -12.50
C THR A 396 37.48 -45.08 -13.64
N SER A 397 37.48 -44.15 -14.60
CA SER A 397 38.48 -44.13 -15.68
C SER A 397 39.90 -43.92 -15.14
N GLN A 398 40.06 -43.05 -14.15
CA GLN A 398 41.34 -42.81 -13.50
C GLN A 398 41.83 -44.03 -12.71
N ALA A 399 40.92 -44.75 -12.04
CA ALA A 399 41.25 -46.00 -11.36
C ALA A 399 41.74 -47.07 -12.35
N VAL A 400 41.00 -47.29 -13.44
CA VAL A 400 41.41 -48.23 -14.51
C VAL A 400 42.77 -47.85 -15.10
N GLN A 401 43.04 -46.56 -15.30
CA GLN A 401 44.34 -46.10 -15.79
C GLN A 401 45.47 -46.39 -14.78
N LYS A 402 45.24 -46.18 -13.48
CA LYS A 402 46.21 -46.53 -12.43
C LYS A 402 46.48 -48.03 -12.41
N ASP A 403 45.44 -48.86 -12.50
CA ASP A 403 45.56 -50.32 -12.52
C ASP A 403 46.36 -50.79 -13.75
N PHE A 404 46.12 -50.19 -14.92
CA PHE A 404 46.88 -50.50 -16.14
C PHE A 404 48.37 -50.13 -15.99
N VAL A 405 48.67 -48.97 -15.42
CA VAL A 405 50.06 -48.56 -15.14
C VAL A 405 50.71 -49.51 -14.14
N GLN A 406 50.04 -49.89 -13.06
CA GLN A 406 50.57 -50.84 -12.08
C GLN A 406 50.80 -52.24 -12.69
N LEU A 407 49.85 -52.72 -13.50
CA LEU A 407 49.97 -54.00 -14.20
C LEU A 407 51.14 -53.98 -15.19
N SER A 408 51.30 -52.90 -15.96
CA SER A 408 52.43 -52.77 -16.90
C SER A 408 53.78 -52.73 -16.19
N GLN A 409 53.89 -52.01 -15.06
CA GLN A 409 55.09 -51.99 -14.24
C GLN A 409 55.40 -53.37 -13.65
N SER A 410 54.40 -54.07 -13.09
CA SER A 410 54.54 -55.42 -12.56
C SER A 410 54.98 -56.42 -13.65
N LEU A 411 54.37 -56.34 -14.83
CA LEU A 411 54.76 -57.15 -15.99
C LEU A 411 56.20 -56.86 -16.39
N GLN A 412 56.60 -55.58 -16.45
CA GLN A 412 57.96 -55.19 -16.82
C GLN A 412 59.00 -55.72 -15.80
N VAL A 413 58.68 -55.70 -14.50
CA VAL A 413 59.52 -56.30 -13.46
C VAL A 413 59.60 -57.82 -13.62
N LYS A 414 58.47 -58.52 -13.84
CA LYS A 414 58.46 -59.97 -14.05
C LYS A 414 59.27 -60.37 -15.28
N LEU A 415 59.14 -59.65 -16.39
CA LEU A 415 59.92 -59.89 -17.61
C LEU A 415 61.42 -59.69 -17.36
N GLU A 416 61.80 -58.68 -16.61
CA GLU A 416 63.21 -58.43 -16.25
C GLU A 416 63.76 -59.52 -15.31
N GLN A 417 62.97 -60.00 -14.35
CA GLN A 417 63.35 -61.14 -13.51
C GLN A 417 63.54 -62.42 -14.34
N ILE A 418 62.67 -62.67 -15.33
CA ILE A 418 62.82 -63.81 -16.26
C ILE A 418 64.11 -63.67 -17.07
N ARG A 419 64.43 -62.46 -17.55
CA ARG A 419 65.67 -62.19 -18.28
C ARG A 419 66.92 -62.47 -17.44
N GLN A 420 66.83 -62.25 -16.13
CA GLN A 420 67.91 -62.47 -15.17
C GLN A 420 67.95 -63.90 -14.61
N ALA A 421 66.95 -64.75 -14.89
CA ALA A 421 66.89 -66.10 -14.36
C ALA A 421 67.92 -67.02 -15.03
N GLU A 422 68.63 -67.80 -14.22
CA GLU A 422 69.70 -68.70 -14.68
C GLU A 422 69.19 -70.12 -14.99
N SER A 423 67.93 -70.43 -14.63
CA SER A 423 67.32 -71.76 -14.84
C SER A 423 65.84 -71.69 -15.19
N LEU A 424 65.35 -72.72 -15.90
CA LEU A 424 63.94 -72.84 -16.29
C LEU A 424 63.00 -72.93 -15.07
N ASN A 425 63.45 -73.57 -13.99
CA ASN A 425 62.65 -73.72 -12.77
C ASN A 425 62.43 -72.37 -12.05
N GLN A 426 63.43 -71.47 -12.09
CA GLN A 426 63.26 -70.09 -11.59
C GLN A 426 62.23 -69.30 -12.42
N VAL A 427 62.22 -69.48 -13.75
CA VAL A 427 61.24 -68.84 -14.64
C VAL A 427 59.81 -69.31 -14.32
N LYS A 428 59.60 -70.62 -14.12
CA LYS A 428 58.30 -71.19 -13.73
C LYS A 428 57.79 -70.59 -12.41
N HIS A 429 58.67 -70.48 -11.43
CA HIS A 429 58.34 -69.86 -10.14
C HIS A 429 57.98 -68.36 -10.27
N ILE A 430 58.68 -67.57 -11.11
CA ILE A 430 58.37 -66.14 -11.35
C ILE A 430 57.00 -65.96 -12.03
N LEU A 431 56.64 -66.89 -12.92
CA LEU A 431 55.33 -66.91 -13.57
C LEU A 431 54.20 -67.37 -12.65
N GLY A 432 54.52 -67.87 -11.45
CA GLY A 432 53.54 -68.42 -10.52
C GLY A 432 53.00 -69.78 -10.95
N GLU A 433 53.69 -70.49 -11.85
CA GLU A 433 53.45 -71.91 -12.06
C GLU A 433 54.04 -72.64 -10.85
N GLU A 434 53.17 -72.99 -9.88
CA GLU A 434 53.52 -73.93 -8.82
C GLU A 434 54.06 -75.20 -9.51
N LEU A 435 55.30 -75.56 -9.20
CA LEU A 435 55.81 -76.89 -9.51
C LEU A 435 54.92 -77.84 -8.70
N GLU A 436 53.96 -78.50 -9.36
CA GLU A 436 53.44 -79.76 -8.85
C GLU A 436 54.66 -80.66 -8.69
N ASP A 437 55.13 -80.77 -7.44
CA ASP A 437 56.21 -81.66 -7.05
C ASP A 437 55.80 -83.08 -7.46
N THR A 438 56.30 -83.52 -8.60
CA THR A 438 56.51 -84.94 -8.87
C THR A 438 57.66 -85.40 -7.99
N ASP A 439 57.40 -85.53 -6.68
CA ASP A 439 58.29 -86.25 -5.79
C ASP A 439 57.79 -87.69 -5.59
N LEU A 440 58.59 -88.57 -6.16
CA LEU A 440 58.63 -90.02 -6.09
C LEU A 440 58.26 -90.60 -4.72
N ALA A 441 57.39 -91.61 -4.72
CA ALA A 441 57.48 -92.72 -3.80
C ALA A 441 57.77 -94.00 -4.60
N ALA A 442 59.04 -94.22 -4.90
CA ALA A 442 59.58 -95.57 -5.00
C ALA A 442 60.14 -95.91 -3.61
N ASP A 443 59.43 -96.73 -2.83
CA ASP A 443 60.10 -97.63 -1.90
C ASP A 443 59.25 -98.87 -1.56
N ALA A 444 59.97 -99.96 -1.32
CA ALA A 444 59.58 -101.36 -1.26
C ALA A 444 58.45 -101.72 -0.27
N THR A 445 57.52 -102.63 -0.62
CA THR A 445 57.57 -104.10 -0.37
C THR A 445 56.36 -104.79 -0.99
#